data_AF-A0A552X2P4-F1
#
_entry.id   AF-A0A552X2P4-F1
#
_cell.length_a   1.000
_cell.length_b   1.000
_cell.length_c   1.000
_cell.angle_alpha   90.00
_cell.angle_beta   90.00
_cell.angle_gamma   90.00
#
_symmetry.space_group_name_H-M   'P 1'
#
loop_
_entity.id
_entity.type
_entity.pdbx_description
1 polymer ?
#
loop_
_entity_poly.entity_id
_entity_poly.type
_entity_poly.pdbx_seq_one_letter_code
_entity_poly.pdbx_strand_id
1 'polypeptide(L)'
;MINSVRHILRRSLFLLLGLLSCTILSVSAQAVTASEQSKSPLTQLKAHLVGDFSNLRHMMTTGEGVGQPPVLMQITPADWDGEPVLIARQALIESLDEPYRVHIYRFRESRRNSQLIQDIYVVPEAAHNERDASMLRHAELLQGCSIRWQAEDDQFVGVRDGRRCAFLDEHGRQIAVSSQLLLTEEQLIVEDRAVAMGGDIIVGSPLGDVSVYERIRFFSADIAFLPSGAQASDADAWLGVAPHRPLHDHDVRIPLTASADGMFIGHDIQVLGFATDENRLQVRLYRLSDVNPHQDVTMEFDGATWHAETERFRIRLTPIERFQSD
;
A
#
# COMPACT_ATOMS: atom_id res chain seq x y z
N MET A 1 -51.46 46.07 19.89
CA MET A 1 -52.33 47.01 20.62
C MET A 1 -52.86 46.31 21.87
N ILE A 2 -52.73 46.95 23.04
CA ILE A 2 -53.40 46.70 24.33
C ILE A 2 -52.83 45.49 25.14
N ASN A 3 -51.95 45.75 26.14
CA ASN A 3 -52.20 45.91 27.60
C ASN A 3 -52.82 44.64 28.24
N SER A 4 -52.48 44.13 29.44
CA SER A 4 -52.07 44.74 30.70
C SER A 4 -51.70 43.60 31.69
N VAL A 5 -50.51 43.58 32.30
CA VAL A 5 -50.23 43.83 33.73
C VAL A 5 -51.11 43.08 34.77
N ARG A 6 -50.49 42.25 35.63
CA ARG A 6 -50.43 42.45 37.10
C ARG A 6 -49.51 41.46 37.83
N HIS A 7 -48.53 42.05 38.52
CA HIS A 7 -47.71 41.53 39.62
C HIS A 7 -48.53 41.15 40.87
N ILE A 8 -47.90 40.37 41.77
CA ILE A 8 -48.00 40.33 43.28
C ILE A 8 -47.67 38.87 43.72
N LEU A 9 -46.83 38.48 44.68
CA LEU A 9 -46.05 39.05 45.80
C LEU A 9 -44.93 38.01 46.14
N ARG A 10 -43.65 38.38 46.29
CA ARG A 10 -42.87 38.55 47.55
C ARG A 10 -42.69 37.32 48.47
N ARG A 11 -41.40 36.93 48.67
CA ARG A 11 -40.58 37.03 49.93
C ARG A 11 -40.73 35.79 50.83
N SER A 12 -39.74 35.19 51.51
CA SER A 12 -38.37 35.50 51.96
C SER A 12 -37.73 34.15 52.36
N LEU A 13 -36.48 33.83 52.05
CA LEU A 13 -35.23 34.14 52.79
C LEU A 13 -35.18 33.58 54.22
N PHE A 14 -34.32 32.57 54.45
CA PHE A 14 -33.26 32.45 55.48
C PHE A 14 -32.94 30.96 55.74
N LEU A 15 -31.80 30.42 55.28
CA LEU A 15 -30.46 30.39 55.92
C LEU A 15 -30.34 29.30 57.00
N LEU A 16 -29.60 28.22 56.69
CA LEU A 16 -28.75 27.57 57.68
C LEU A 16 -27.51 26.95 57.02
N LEU A 17 -26.37 27.48 57.47
CA LEU A 17 -25.01 27.03 57.26
C LEU A 17 -24.72 25.73 58.03
N GLY A 18 -23.87 24.88 57.47
CA GLY A 18 -23.19 23.79 58.17
C GLY A 18 -22.52 22.85 57.16
N LEU A 19 -21.30 23.19 56.70
CA LEU A 19 -20.03 22.60 57.13
C LEU A 19 -19.81 21.15 56.66
N LEU A 20 -18.64 20.95 56.02
CA LEU A 20 -17.97 19.67 55.72
C LEU A 20 -18.58 18.79 54.63
N SER A 21 -18.01 18.84 53.42
CA SER A 21 -16.96 17.88 53.06
C SER A 21 -16.39 18.14 51.67
N CYS A 22 -15.08 18.31 51.67
CA CYS A 22 -14.19 18.42 50.54
C CYS A 22 -14.26 17.14 49.69
N THR A 23 -14.94 17.17 48.54
CA THR A 23 -14.59 16.33 47.40
C THR A 23 -14.61 17.22 46.17
N ILE A 24 -13.54 18.01 46.04
CA ILE A 24 -13.06 18.42 44.73
C ILE A 24 -12.69 17.10 44.05
N LEU A 25 -13.67 16.48 43.37
CA LEU A 25 -13.36 15.54 42.31
C LEU A 25 -12.70 16.39 41.23
N SER A 26 -11.39 16.53 41.39
CA SER A 26 -10.46 16.77 40.30
C SER A 26 -10.73 15.67 39.29
N VAL A 27 -11.69 15.90 38.41
CA VAL A 27 -11.70 15.31 37.08
C VAL A 27 -10.52 15.97 36.38
N SER A 28 -9.33 15.57 36.80
CA SER A 28 -8.20 15.37 35.92
C SER A 28 -8.65 14.27 34.97
N ALA A 29 -9.57 14.61 34.05
CA ALA A 29 -9.65 13.94 32.79
C ALA A 29 -8.26 14.14 32.24
N GLN A 30 -7.46 13.10 32.44
CA GLN A 30 -6.21 12.88 31.75
C GLN A 30 -6.59 13.13 30.29
N ALA A 31 -6.21 14.31 29.79
CA ALA A 31 -5.74 14.43 28.45
C ALA A 31 -4.59 13.43 28.39
N VAL A 32 -4.94 12.17 28.16
CA VAL A 32 -4.04 11.15 27.65
C VAL A 32 -3.65 11.73 26.32
N THR A 33 -2.61 12.54 26.41
CA THR A 33 -1.72 13.04 25.39
C THR A 33 -2.06 12.46 24.03
N ALA A 34 -2.92 13.19 23.32
CA ALA A 34 -2.83 13.37 21.90
C ALA A 34 -1.42 13.91 21.59
N SER A 35 -0.42 13.03 21.67
CA SER A 35 0.79 13.13 20.90
C SER A 35 0.65 12.28 19.63
N GLU A 36 -0.54 12.32 19.02
CA GLU A 36 -0.61 12.58 17.59
C GLU A 36 0.01 13.96 17.34
N GLN A 37 1.31 14.01 17.54
CA GLN A 37 2.14 15.13 17.16
C GLN A 37 2.06 15.11 15.64
N SER A 38 1.11 15.88 15.09
CA SER A 38 0.80 15.99 13.67
C SER A 38 2.07 15.81 12.87
N LYS A 39 2.29 14.59 12.35
CA LYS A 39 3.49 14.26 11.57
C LYS A 39 3.56 15.31 10.47
N SER A 40 4.75 15.87 10.19
CA SER A 40 4.83 16.86 9.12
C SER A 40 4.25 16.27 7.83
N PRO A 41 3.64 17.08 6.94
CA PRO A 41 3.11 16.57 5.67
C PRO A 41 4.15 15.78 4.87
N LEU A 42 5.42 16.16 4.98
CA LEU A 42 6.52 15.41 4.38
C LEU A 42 6.69 14.01 4.98
N THR A 43 6.65 13.87 6.31
CA THR A 43 6.72 12.57 6.98
C THR A 43 5.53 11.68 6.59
N GLN A 44 4.33 12.26 6.49
CA GLN A 44 3.13 11.54 6.05
C GLN A 44 3.23 11.09 4.59
N LEU A 45 3.64 11.98 3.68
CA LEU A 45 3.88 11.65 2.26
C LEU A 45 4.84 10.46 2.13
N LYS A 46 5.98 10.50 2.84
CA LYS A 46 6.96 9.41 2.82
C LYS A 46 6.38 8.12 3.38
N ALA A 47 5.58 8.18 4.44
CA ALA A 47 4.93 7.01 5.01
C ALA A 47 3.92 6.38 4.02
N HIS A 48 3.12 7.21 3.33
CA HIS A 48 2.18 6.72 2.31
C HIS A 48 2.91 6.14 1.09
N LEU A 49 4.07 6.66 0.72
CA LEU A 49 4.86 6.11 -0.39
C LEU A 49 5.56 4.80 -0.06
N VAL A 50 5.95 4.55 1.20
CA VAL A 50 6.68 3.31 1.56
C VAL A 50 5.75 2.11 1.50
N GLY A 51 6.23 1.02 0.89
CA GLY A 51 5.56 -0.27 0.79
C GLY A 51 5.55 -0.83 -0.62
N ASP A 52 4.82 -1.93 -0.79
CA ASP A 52 4.66 -2.63 -2.05
C ASP A 52 3.29 -2.30 -2.67
N PHE A 53 3.27 -2.00 -3.96
CA PHE A 53 2.07 -1.68 -4.73
C PHE A 53 2.03 -2.49 -6.03
N SER A 54 0.85 -2.85 -6.50
CA SER A 54 0.68 -3.51 -7.80
C SER A 54 -0.59 -3.05 -8.50
N ASN A 55 -0.54 -3.02 -9.83
CA ASN A 55 -1.72 -2.80 -10.67
C ASN A 55 -2.55 -4.08 -10.91
N LEU A 56 -2.14 -5.21 -10.36
CA LEU A 56 -2.74 -6.51 -10.63
C LEU A 56 -4.23 -6.58 -10.24
N ARG A 57 -4.59 -6.23 -9.00
CA ARG A 57 -5.99 -6.31 -8.55
C ARG A 57 -6.88 -5.37 -9.37
N HIS A 58 -6.48 -4.10 -9.58
CA HIS A 58 -7.21 -3.18 -10.47
C HIS A 58 -7.44 -3.77 -11.86
N MET A 59 -6.39 -4.29 -12.50
CA MET A 59 -6.50 -4.90 -13.84
C MET A 59 -7.47 -6.07 -13.87
N MET A 60 -7.39 -6.96 -12.88
CA MET A 60 -8.21 -8.17 -12.81
C MET A 60 -9.68 -7.86 -12.50
N THR A 61 -9.96 -6.83 -11.70
CA THR A 61 -11.30 -6.51 -11.24
C THR A 61 -12.06 -5.59 -12.19
N THR A 62 -11.38 -4.62 -12.80
CA THR A 62 -12.01 -3.62 -13.68
C THR A 62 -11.88 -3.98 -15.17
N GLY A 63 -10.88 -4.78 -15.54
CA GLY A 63 -10.50 -5.02 -16.93
C GLY A 63 -9.81 -3.81 -17.59
N GLU A 64 -9.60 -2.71 -16.86
CA GLU A 64 -8.79 -1.59 -17.32
C GLU A 64 -7.31 -1.97 -17.26
N GLY A 65 -6.52 -1.48 -18.23
CA GLY A 65 -5.09 -1.79 -18.27
C GLY A 65 -4.76 -3.23 -18.66
N VAL A 66 -5.69 -4.05 -19.16
CA VAL A 66 -5.46 -5.46 -19.60
C VAL A 66 -4.38 -5.62 -20.69
N GLY A 67 -3.97 -4.53 -21.35
CA GLY A 67 -2.82 -4.51 -22.27
C GLY A 67 -1.46 -4.19 -21.61
N GLN A 68 -1.46 -3.80 -20.33
CA GLN A 68 -0.26 -3.55 -19.55
C GLN A 68 0.12 -4.84 -18.80
N PRO A 69 1.42 -5.12 -18.60
CA PRO A 69 1.82 -6.25 -17.77
C PRO A 69 1.53 -5.95 -16.29
N PRO A 70 1.29 -6.97 -15.45
CA PRO A 70 1.24 -6.81 -14.01
C PRO A 70 2.61 -6.39 -13.47
N VAL A 71 2.66 -5.22 -12.85
CA VAL A 71 3.86 -4.62 -12.28
C VAL A 71 3.76 -4.65 -10.76
N LEU A 72 4.87 -4.97 -10.11
CA LEU A 72 5.11 -4.70 -8.71
C LEU A 72 5.99 -3.46 -8.59
N MET A 73 5.53 -2.46 -7.85
CA MET A 73 6.32 -1.30 -7.42
C MET A 73 6.61 -1.43 -5.92
N GLN A 74 7.88 -1.59 -5.58
CA GLN A 74 8.34 -1.59 -4.20
C GLN A 74 9.04 -0.28 -3.88
N ILE A 75 8.69 0.35 -2.76
CA ILE A 75 9.30 1.59 -2.29
C ILE A 75 9.79 1.39 -0.85
N THR A 76 11.12 1.39 -0.66
CA THR A 76 11.74 1.17 0.65
C THR A 76 12.53 2.39 1.12
N PRO A 77 12.59 2.65 2.45
CA PRO A 77 13.45 3.69 2.98
C PRO A 77 14.93 3.31 2.89
N ALA A 78 15.79 4.29 2.65
CA ALA A 78 17.24 4.13 2.71
C ALA A 78 17.92 5.42 3.19
N ASP A 79 19.22 5.35 3.43
CA ASP A 79 20.08 6.49 3.75
C ASP A 79 21.08 6.75 2.61
N TRP A 80 21.23 8.00 2.22
CA TRP A 80 22.23 8.44 1.26
C TRP A 80 23.04 9.59 1.85
N ASP A 81 24.26 9.29 2.29
CA ASP A 81 25.18 10.25 2.91
C ASP A 81 24.56 10.97 4.14
N GLY A 82 23.82 10.23 4.97
CA GLY A 82 23.13 10.75 6.15
C GLY A 82 21.81 11.45 5.86
N GLU A 83 21.33 11.41 4.62
CA GLU A 83 20.01 11.93 4.24
C GLU A 83 19.01 10.81 3.91
N PRO A 84 17.79 10.86 4.47
CA PRO A 84 16.80 9.80 4.28
C PRO A 84 16.12 9.91 2.91
N VAL A 85 16.36 8.92 2.06
CA VAL A 85 15.78 8.78 0.72
C VAL A 85 14.79 7.61 0.66
N LEU A 86 14.02 7.51 -0.42
CA LEU A 86 13.27 6.29 -0.75
C LEU A 86 13.85 5.68 -2.02
N ILE A 87 13.95 4.36 -2.07
CA ILE A 87 14.32 3.61 -3.27
C ILE A 87 13.05 2.98 -3.83
N ALA A 88 12.72 3.30 -5.07
CA ALA A 88 11.59 2.73 -5.78
C ALA A 88 12.07 1.77 -6.87
N ARG A 89 11.65 0.51 -6.80
CA ARG A 89 11.93 -0.55 -7.78
C ARG A 89 10.64 -0.97 -8.44
N GLN A 90 10.64 -1.08 -9.77
CA GLN A 90 9.53 -1.66 -10.53
C GLN A 90 10.02 -2.91 -11.25
N ALA A 91 9.27 -4.00 -11.09
CA ALA A 91 9.51 -5.29 -11.73
C ALA A 91 8.19 -5.86 -12.25
N LEU A 92 8.27 -6.79 -13.19
CA LEU A 92 7.11 -7.59 -13.57
C LEU A 92 6.83 -8.62 -12.47
N ILE A 93 5.56 -8.93 -12.18
CA ILE A 93 5.22 -9.81 -11.05
C ILE A 93 5.79 -11.24 -11.21
N GLU A 94 6.02 -11.67 -12.45
CA GLU A 94 6.66 -12.93 -12.80
C GLU A 94 8.19 -12.93 -12.67
N SER A 95 8.83 -11.76 -12.63
CA SER A 95 10.29 -11.57 -12.65
C SER A 95 10.73 -10.55 -11.61
N LEU A 96 10.37 -10.79 -10.35
CA LEU A 96 10.62 -9.84 -9.26
C LEU A 96 12.10 -9.55 -9.03
N ASP A 97 12.99 -10.51 -9.27
CA ASP A 97 14.44 -10.36 -9.08
C ASP A 97 15.12 -9.52 -10.17
N GLU A 98 14.40 -9.10 -11.22
CA GLU A 98 14.93 -8.34 -12.35
C GLU A 98 14.15 -7.03 -12.53
N PRO A 99 14.37 -6.01 -11.66
CA PRO A 99 13.69 -4.74 -11.80
C PRO A 99 14.11 -4.03 -13.09
N TYR A 100 13.12 -3.69 -13.92
CA TYR A 100 13.35 -2.97 -15.17
C TYR A 100 13.48 -1.45 -14.96
N ARG A 101 13.12 -0.95 -13.76
CA ARG A 101 13.26 0.46 -13.40
C ARG A 101 13.59 0.61 -11.92
N VAL A 102 14.65 1.36 -11.64
CA VAL A 102 15.06 1.72 -10.28
C VAL A 102 15.25 3.23 -10.20
N HIS A 103 14.54 3.86 -9.27
CA HIS A 103 14.65 5.29 -8.98
C HIS A 103 14.97 5.53 -7.51
N ILE A 104 15.65 6.64 -7.22
CA ILE A 104 15.84 7.15 -5.86
C ILE A 104 15.08 8.47 -5.72
N TYR A 105 14.32 8.60 -4.65
CA TYR A 105 13.51 9.77 -4.34
C TYR A 105 14.10 10.52 -3.16
N ARG A 106 14.50 11.78 -3.41
CA ARG A 106 14.90 12.72 -2.37
C ARG A 106 13.80 13.74 -2.19
N PHE A 107 13.48 14.07 -0.94
CA PHE A 107 12.38 14.97 -0.64
C PHE A 107 12.89 16.23 0.04
N ARG A 108 12.25 17.36 -0.27
CA ARG A 108 12.52 18.65 0.37
C ARG A 108 11.28 19.51 0.39
N GLU A 109 11.20 20.39 1.39
CA GLU A 109 10.15 21.40 1.46
C GLU A 109 10.58 22.68 0.72
N SER A 110 9.66 23.22 -0.07
CA SER A 110 9.83 24.52 -0.71
C SER A 110 9.71 25.63 0.34
N ARG A 111 10.77 26.43 0.48
CA ARG A 111 10.79 27.59 1.41
C ARG A 111 9.73 28.67 1.10
N ARG A 112 9.13 28.67 -0.09
CA ARG A 112 8.27 29.77 -0.57
C ARG A 112 6.77 29.50 -0.39
N ASN A 113 6.35 28.25 -0.47
CA ASN A 113 4.93 27.90 -0.62
C ASN A 113 4.55 26.58 0.05
N SER A 114 5.41 26.05 0.94
CA SER A 114 5.18 24.80 1.66
C SER A 114 4.90 23.58 0.77
N GLN A 115 5.15 23.67 -0.54
CA GLN A 115 5.06 22.52 -1.44
C GLN A 115 6.16 21.53 -1.10
N LEU A 116 5.80 20.25 -1.11
CA LEU A 116 6.76 19.17 -0.98
C LEU A 116 7.29 18.84 -2.36
N ILE A 117 8.61 18.69 -2.50
CA ILE A 117 9.26 18.41 -3.77
C ILE A 117 9.96 17.08 -3.66
N GLN A 118 9.64 16.18 -4.58
CA GLN A 118 10.32 14.91 -4.78
C GLN A 118 11.24 15.04 -6.00
N ASP A 119 12.54 15.10 -5.76
CA ASP A 119 13.56 14.99 -6.80
C ASP A 119 13.79 13.51 -7.12
N ILE A 120 13.89 13.18 -8.41
CA ILE A 120 13.99 11.80 -8.90
C ILE A 120 15.38 11.60 -9.47
N TYR A 121 16.08 10.58 -8.97
CA TYR A 121 17.35 10.14 -9.50
C TYR A 121 17.14 8.80 -10.21
N VAL A 122 17.68 8.67 -11.42
CA VAL A 122 17.67 7.42 -12.19
C VAL A 122 18.91 6.61 -11.86
N VAL A 123 18.75 5.30 -11.77
CA VAL A 123 19.86 4.36 -11.61
C VAL A 123 20.06 3.65 -12.95
N PRO A 124 21.29 3.54 -13.47
CA PRO A 124 21.57 2.78 -14.68
C PRO A 124 21.21 1.30 -14.53
N GLU A 125 20.76 0.67 -15.62
CA GLU A 125 20.32 -0.73 -15.64
C GLU A 125 21.36 -1.71 -15.07
N ALA A 126 22.65 -1.47 -15.37
CA ALA A 126 23.76 -2.29 -14.86
C ALA A 126 23.85 -2.34 -13.32
N ALA A 127 23.28 -1.35 -12.62
CA ALA A 127 23.27 -1.25 -11.16
C ALA A 127 21.89 -1.59 -10.55
N HIS A 128 20.88 -1.98 -11.34
CA HIS A 128 19.54 -2.29 -10.83
C HIS A 128 19.50 -3.46 -9.83
N ASN A 129 20.41 -4.43 -9.99
CA ASN A 129 20.48 -5.63 -9.16
C ASN A 129 21.34 -5.45 -7.90
N GLU A 130 21.97 -4.29 -7.73
CA GLU A 130 22.67 -3.94 -6.48
C GLU A 130 21.61 -3.73 -5.38
N ARG A 131 21.65 -4.61 -4.37
CA ARG A 131 20.64 -4.64 -3.29
C ARG A 131 20.98 -3.72 -2.12
N ASP A 132 22.22 -3.24 -2.04
CA ASP A 132 22.72 -2.40 -0.96
C ASP A 132 22.76 -0.91 -1.38
N ALA A 133 23.32 -0.06 -0.54
CA ALA A 133 23.50 1.36 -0.83
C ALA A 133 24.51 1.65 -1.96
N SER A 134 25.15 0.64 -2.57
CA SER A 134 26.14 0.86 -3.64
C SER A 134 25.54 1.49 -4.89
N MET A 135 24.30 1.13 -5.25
CA MET A 135 23.57 1.69 -6.38
C MET A 135 23.41 3.21 -6.30
N LEU A 136 23.39 3.77 -5.08
CA LEU A 136 23.24 5.21 -4.86
C LEU A 136 24.39 6.00 -5.49
N ARG A 137 25.58 5.41 -5.61
CA ARG A 137 26.74 6.04 -6.25
C ARG A 137 26.59 6.21 -7.77
N HIS A 138 25.69 5.44 -8.36
CA HIS A 138 25.39 5.47 -9.79
C HIS A 138 24.19 6.37 -10.11
N ALA A 139 23.55 6.95 -9.09
CA ALA A 139 22.31 7.68 -9.25
C ALA A 139 22.51 9.07 -9.86
N GLU A 140 21.77 9.36 -10.93
CA GLU A 140 21.84 10.64 -11.64
C GLU A 140 20.53 11.41 -11.50
N LEU A 141 20.60 12.68 -11.13
CA LEU A 141 19.39 13.52 -11.00
C LEU A 141 18.74 13.71 -12.37
N LEU A 142 17.47 13.30 -12.47
CA LEU A 142 16.64 13.53 -13.64
C LEU A 142 16.17 15.00 -13.64
N GLN A 143 16.98 15.85 -14.27
CA GLN A 143 16.81 17.31 -14.27
C GLN A 143 15.43 17.73 -14.76
N GLY A 144 14.76 18.60 -14.00
CA GLY A 144 13.45 19.15 -14.37
C GLY A 144 12.26 18.21 -14.18
N CYS A 145 12.48 16.95 -13.78
CA CYS A 145 11.44 15.93 -13.64
C CYS A 145 10.91 15.72 -12.21
N SER A 146 11.22 16.63 -11.29
CA SER A 146 10.72 16.57 -9.91
C SER A 146 9.19 16.60 -9.86
N ILE A 147 8.61 15.85 -8.91
CA ILE A 147 7.18 15.89 -8.62
C ILE A 147 6.94 16.91 -7.51
N ARG A 148 5.93 17.76 -7.70
CA ARG A 148 5.46 18.70 -6.68
C ARG A 148 4.22 18.13 -6.03
N TRP A 149 4.30 17.85 -4.75
CA TRP A 149 3.19 17.33 -3.96
C TRP A 149 2.54 18.43 -3.13
N GLN A 150 1.21 18.35 -3.07
CA GLN A 150 0.35 19.11 -2.20
C GLN A 150 -0.39 18.13 -1.29
N ALA A 151 -0.32 18.36 0.02
CA ALA A 151 -1.15 17.64 0.96
C ALA A 151 -2.59 18.17 0.90
N GLU A 152 -3.54 17.25 0.88
CA GLU A 152 -4.98 17.46 1.03
C GLU A 152 -5.46 16.67 2.25
N ASP A 153 -6.77 16.62 2.52
CA ASP A 153 -7.32 16.12 3.80
C ASP A 153 -6.83 14.70 4.16
N ASP A 154 -6.94 13.74 3.25
CA ASP A 154 -6.58 12.33 3.42
C ASP A 154 -5.67 11.77 2.30
N GLN A 155 -5.14 12.66 1.46
CA GLN A 155 -4.40 12.30 0.26
C GLN A 155 -3.32 13.31 -0.11
N PHE A 156 -2.46 12.92 -1.06
CA PHE A 156 -1.47 13.78 -1.66
C PHE A 156 -1.68 13.85 -3.16
N VAL A 157 -1.72 15.06 -3.70
CA VAL A 157 -1.79 15.31 -5.15
C VAL A 157 -0.41 15.74 -5.65
N GLY A 158 0.13 14.96 -6.59
CA GLY A 158 1.45 15.15 -7.18
C GLY A 158 1.34 15.62 -8.63
N VAL A 159 2.18 16.58 -9.03
CA VAL A 159 2.25 17.04 -10.43
C VAL A 159 3.70 17.10 -10.92
N ARG A 160 3.92 16.54 -12.11
CA ARG A 160 5.15 16.73 -12.90
C ARG A 160 4.86 17.66 -14.09
N ASP A 161 5.59 18.77 -14.16
CA ASP A 161 5.47 19.78 -15.22
C ASP A 161 6.25 19.34 -16.47
N GLY A 162 5.53 18.93 -17.52
CA GLY A 162 6.14 18.49 -18.79
C GLY A 162 6.93 19.58 -19.52
N ARG A 163 6.73 20.87 -19.19
CA ARG A 163 7.57 21.94 -19.76
C ARG A 163 8.99 21.92 -19.19
N ARG A 164 9.18 21.30 -18.02
CA ARG A 164 10.47 21.19 -17.33
C ARG A 164 11.08 19.81 -17.48
N CYS A 165 10.25 18.78 -17.47
CA CYS A 165 10.68 17.41 -17.67
C CYS A 165 10.65 17.09 -19.16
N ALA A 166 11.78 17.31 -19.83
CA ALA A 166 11.92 16.99 -21.24
C ALA A 166 13.30 16.42 -21.56
N PHE A 167 13.35 15.48 -22.50
CA PHE A 167 14.57 14.82 -22.97
C PHE A 167 14.56 14.70 -24.50
N LEU A 168 15.71 14.35 -25.08
CA LEU A 168 15.81 14.00 -26.49
C LEU A 168 15.75 12.48 -26.61
N ASP A 169 14.95 11.96 -27.55
CA ASP A 169 14.97 10.54 -27.91
C ASP A 169 16.19 10.21 -28.79
N GLU A 170 16.35 8.94 -29.19
CA GLU A 170 17.43 8.49 -30.06
C GLU A 170 17.44 9.16 -31.45
N HIS A 171 16.34 9.80 -31.85
CA HIS A 171 16.19 10.53 -33.10
C HIS A 171 16.36 12.05 -32.94
N GLY A 172 16.74 12.52 -31.75
CA GLY A 172 16.90 13.94 -31.45
C GLY A 172 15.59 14.71 -31.34
N ARG A 173 14.44 14.04 -31.23
CA ARG A 173 13.15 14.68 -30.99
C ARG A 173 13.02 14.98 -29.50
N GLN A 174 12.59 16.19 -29.17
CA GLN A 174 12.32 16.55 -27.79
C GLN A 174 10.96 15.99 -27.33
N ILE A 175 11.00 15.23 -26.25
CA ILE A 175 9.87 14.58 -25.60
C ILE A 175 9.64 15.24 -24.25
N ALA A 176 8.44 15.75 -24.02
CA ALA A 176 8.00 16.34 -22.77
C ALA A 176 7.13 15.35 -21.99
N VAL A 177 7.43 15.12 -20.72
CA VAL A 177 6.70 14.18 -19.85
C VAL A 177 6.02 14.91 -18.71
N SER A 178 4.70 14.86 -18.68
CA SER A 178 3.87 15.37 -17.59
C SER A 178 3.17 14.23 -16.87
N SER A 179 2.93 14.42 -15.57
CA SER A 179 2.26 13.42 -14.75
C SER A 179 1.31 14.08 -13.76
N GLN A 180 0.16 13.45 -13.52
CA GLN A 180 -0.70 13.71 -12.37
C GLN A 180 -0.69 12.46 -11.49
N LEU A 181 -0.53 12.65 -10.18
CA LEU A 181 -0.45 11.56 -9.22
C LEU A 181 -1.45 11.82 -8.10
N LEU A 182 -2.12 10.76 -7.67
CA LEU A 182 -2.92 10.75 -6.45
C LEU A 182 -2.38 9.65 -5.54
N LEU A 183 -2.01 10.00 -4.32
CA LEU A 183 -1.51 9.05 -3.34
C LEU A 183 -2.39 9.09 -2.09
N THR A 184 -2.92 7.94 -1.72
CA THR A 184 -3.63 7.70 -0.46
C THR A 184 -2.82 6.74 0.39
N GLU A 185 -3.34 6.37 1.55
CA GLU A 185 -2.76 5.27 2.31
C GLU A 185 -2.89 3.93 1.57
N GLU A 186 -3.88 3.73 0.72
CA GLU A 186 -4.18 2.40 0.13
C GLU A 186 -3.63 2.21 -1.30
N GLN A 187 -3.44 3.31 -2.04
CA GLN A 187 -3.10 3.25 -3.46
C GLN A 187 -2.36 4.48 -3.97
N LEU A 188 -1.64 4.28 -5.08
CA LEU A 188 -1.01 5.29 -5.91
C LEU A 188 -1.62 5.23 -7.31
N ILE A 189 -2.27 6.31 -7.74
CA ILE A 189 -2.77 6.49 -9.10
C ILE A 189 -1.79 7.39 -9.84
N VAL A 190 -1.40 6.99 -11.06
CA VAL A 190 -0.48 7.72 -11.93
C VAL A 190 -1.12 7.89 -13.30
N GLU A 191 -1.29 9.13 -13.72
CA GLU A 191 -1.66 9.49 -15.08
C GLU A 191 -0.44 10.11 -15.76
N ASP A 192 0.20 9.36 -16.64
CA ASP A 192 1.38 9.80 -17.38
C ASP A 192 1.01 10.22 -18.81
N ARG A 193 1.69 11.26 -19.31
CA ARG A 193 1.58 11.73 -20.69
C ARG A 193 2.95 12.13 -21.22
N ALA A 194 3.33 11.58 -22.38
CA ALA A 194 4.53 11.98 -23.10
C ALA A 194 4.18 12.54 -24.49
N VAL A 195 4.64 13.77 -24.78
CA VAL A 195 4.32 14.49 -26.01
C VAL A 195 5.60 14.97 -26.70
N ALA A 196 5.72 14.74 -28.00
CA ALA A 196 6.79 15.31 -28.80
C ALA A 196 6.57 16.82 -29.05
N MET A 197 7.62 17.57 -29.40
CA MET A 197 7.51 19.01 -29.74
C MET A 197 6.48 19.36 -30.83
N GLY A 198 6.07 18.40 -31.67
CA GLY A 198 5.01 18.58 -32.68
C GLY A 198 3.57 18.40 -32.18
N GLY A 199 3.38 18.01 -30.91
CA GLY A 199 2.08 17.65 -30.34
C GLY A 199 1.72 16.16 -30.46
N ASP A 200 2.56 15.37 -31.14
CA ASP A 200 2.38 13.92 -31.26
C ASP A 200 2.50 13.26 -29.89
N ILE A 201 1.51 12.44 -29.54
CA ILE A 201 1.51 11.68 -28.29
C ILE A 201 2.37 10.43 -28.51
N ILE A 202 3.38 10.24 -27.67
CA ILE A 202 4.28 9.08 -27.72
C ILE A 202 3.85 8.00 -26.72
N VAL A 203 3.49 8.42 -25.51
CA VAL A 203 3.01 7.55 -24.42
C VAL A 203 1.79 8.19 -23.79
N GLY A 204 0.83 7.35 -23.42
CA GLY A 204 -0.47 7.76 -22.90
C GLY A 204 -1.53 7.86 -24.00
N SER A 205 -2.78 7.91 -23.58
CA SER A 205 -3.87 8.38 -24.44
C SER A 205 -3.92 9.92 -24.49
N PRO A 206 -4.72 10.54 -25.39
CA PRO A 206 -5.04 11.98 -25.31
C PRO A 206 -5.58 12.43 -23.95
N LEU A 207 -6.14 11.49 -23.19
CA LEU A 207 -6.68 11.65 -21.83
C LEU A 207 -5.74 11.09 -20.75
N GLY A 208 -4.49 10.71 -21.10
CA GLY A 208 -3.56 9.98 -20.23
C GLY A 208 -3.85 8.48 -20.18
N ASP A 209 -2.83 7.67 -19.86
CA ASP A 209 -3.06 6.29 -19.41
C ASP A 209 -3.02 6.31 -17.89
N VAL A 210 -4.14 5.91 -17.27
CA VAL A 210 -4.25 5.84 -15.82
C VAL A 210 -3.77 4.48 -15.35
N SER A 211 -2.70 4.47 -14.58
CA SER A 211 -2.20 3.29 -13.88
C SER A 211 -2.58 3.40 -12.40
N VAL A 212 -3.37 2.44 -11.92
CA VAL A 212 -3.75 2.34 -10.51
C VAL A 212 -2.90 1.26 -9.85
N TYR A 213 -2.12 1.63 -8.84
CA TYR A 213 -1.28 0.71 -8.07
C TYR A 213 -1.82 0.63 -6.64
N GLU A 214 -2.42 -0.49 -6.28
CA GLU A 214 -2.96 -0.75 -4.94
C GLU A 214 -1.90 -1.43 -4.08
N ARG A 215 -1.90 -1.16 -2.77
CA ARG A 215 -1.01 -1.87 -1.84
C ARG A 215 -1.21 -3.38 -1.94
N ILE A 216 -0.10 -4.11 -1.98
CA ILE A 216 -0.07 -5.57 -2.05
C ILE A 216 0.79 -6.09 -0.90
N ARG A 217 0.36 -7.20 -0.30
CA ARG A 217 1.13 -7.90 0.73
C ARG A 217 1.45 -9.30 0.25
N PHE A 218 2.65 -9.76 0.57
CA PHE A 218 3.09 -11.12 0.31
C PHE A 218 3.18 -11.91 1.61
N PHE A 219 2.97 -13.22 1.51
CA PHE A 219 2.94 -14.10 2.67
C PHE A 219 3.79 -15.36 2.44
N SER A 220 4.52 -15.78 3.47
CA SER A 220 4.87 -17.18 3.63
C SER A 220 3.67 -17.92 4.23
N ALA A 221 3.55 -19.21 3.92
CA ALA A 221 2.37 -19.98 4.26
C ALA A 221 2.74 -21.36 4.77
N ASP A 222 2.27 -21.69 5.97
CA ASP A 222 2.24 -23.06 6.48
C ASP A 222 0.84 -23.61 6.24
N ILE A 223 0.71 -24.53 5.29
CA ILE A 223 -0.59 -25.06 4.86
C ILE A 223 -0.62 -26.58 5.08
N ALA A 224 -1.69 -27.06 5.70
CA ALA A 224 -1.96 -28.48 5.84
C ALA A 224 -3.37 -28.82 5.33
N PHE A 225 -3.47 -29.90 4.58
CA PHE A 225 -4.72 -30.38 3.98
C PHE A 225 -5.00 -31.81 4.44
N LEU A 226 -6.27 -32.10 4.76
CA LEU A 226 -6.69 -33.45 5.14
C LEU A 226 -7.34 -34.16 3.93
N PRO A 227 -6.76 -35.25 3.39
CA PRO A 227 -7.32 -36.00 2.25
C PRO A 227 -8.64 -36.71 2.58
N SER A 228 -9.58 -36.71 1.63
CA SER A 228 -10.92 -37.30 1.81
C SER A 228 -10.87 -38.72 2.41
N GLY A 229 -11.69 -38.96 3.44
CA GLY A 229 -11.73 -40.24 4.17
C GLY A 229 -10.79 -40.33 5.37
N ALA A 230 -9.80 -39.45 5.49
CA ALA A 230 -8.95 -39.38 6.68
C ALA A 230 -9.65 -38.62 7.84
N GLN A 231 -9.23 -38.95 9.06
CA GLN A 231 -9.77 -38.39 10.32
C GLN A 231 -8.89 -37.25 10.81
N ALA A 232 -9.50 -36.12 11.20
CA ALA A 232 -8.75 -34.94 11.66
C ALA A 232 -7.92 -35.18 12.93
N SER A 233 -8.30 -36.17 13.74
CA SER A 233 -7.59 -36.59 14.95
C SER A 233 -6.31 -37.37 14.67
N ASP A 234 -6.14 -37.90 13.46
CA ASP A 234 -4.92 -38.58 13.04
C ASP A 234 -3.91 -37.53 12.54
N ALA A 235 -2.90 -37.24 13.36
CA ALA A 235 -1.92 -36.21 13.04
C ALA A 235 -1.11 -36.54 11.78
N ASP A 236 -0.84 -37.83 11.53
CA ASP A 236 -0.03 -38.30 10.40
C ASP A 236 -0.83 -38.27 9.08
N ALA A 237 -2.14 -38.10 9.13
CA ALA A 237 -3.00 -37.98 7.96
C ALA A 237 -2.98 -36.59 7.31
N TRP A 238 -2.45 -35.56 8.01
CA TRP A 238 -2.37 -34.21 7.49
C TRP A 238 -1.22 -34.08 6.50
N LEU A 239 -1.55 -33.73 5.26
CA LEU A 239 -0.57 -33.49 4.21
C LEU A 239 -0.10 -32.03 4.25
N GLY A 240 1.21 -31.82 4.41
CA GLY A 240 1.81 -30.52 4.16
C GLY A 240 1.71 -30.14 2.68
N VAL A 241 1.23 -28.94 2.39
CA VAL A 241 1.12 -28.43 1.02
C VAL A 241 1.76 -27.05 0.91
N ALA A 242 2.21 -26.71 -0.28
CA ALA A 242 2.85 -25.44 -0.59
C ALA A 242 2.15 -24.79 -1.79
N PRO A 243 2.07 -23.45 -1.82
CA PRO A 243 1.62 -22.75 -3.00
C PRO A 243 2.71 -22.79 -4.10
N HIS A 244 2.30 -22.96 -5.36
CA HIS A 244 3.24 -23.04 -6.49
C HIS A 244 3.99 -21.72 -6.76
N ARG A 245 3.45 -20.60 -6.27
CA ARG A 245 4.04 -19.25 -6.32
C ARG A 245 3.81 -18.55 -4.97
N PRO A 246 4.57 -17.50 -4.65
CA PRO A 246 4.34 -16.72 -3.43
C PRO A 246 2.89 -16.23 -3.32
N LEU A 247 2.28 -16.38 -2.14
CA LEU A 247 0.93 -15.88 -1.91
C LEU A 247 0.93 -14.37 -1.76
N HIS A 248 -0.11 -13.74 -2.26
CA HIS A 248 -0.37 -12.33 -2.07
C HIS A 248 -1.88 -12.05 -2.04
N ASP A 249 -2.27 -10.90 -1.51
CA ASP A 249 -3.68 -10.57 -1.22
C ASP A 249 -4.43 -9.90 -2.38
N HIS A 250 -3.91 -10.00 -3.61
CA HIS A 250 -4.50 -9.42 -4.84
C HIS A 250 -5.41 -10.39 -5.60
N ASP A 251 -6.15 -11.24 -4.87
CA ASP A 251 -7.24 -12.05 -5.40
C ASP A 251 -6.85 -13.00 -6.56
N VAL A 252 -5.60 -13.48 -6.58
CA VAL A 252 -5.13 -14.46 -7.56
C VAL A 252 -5.22 -15.88 -7.01
N ARG A 253 -5.71 -16.80 -7.85
CA ARG A 253 -5.69 -18.24 -7.55
C ARG A 253 -4.31 -18.81 -7.81
N ILE A 254 -3.77 -19.49 -6.81
CA ILE A 254 -2.45 -20.11 -6.84
C ILE A 254 -2.63 -21.62 -6.61
N PRO A 255 -2.16 -22.47 -7.54
CA PRO A 255 -2.22 -23.92 -7.37
C PRO A 255 -1.45 -24.39 -6.13
N LEU A 256 -2.00 -25.38 -5.43
CA LEU A 256 -1.35 -26.04 -4.30
C LEU A 256 -0.69 -27.36 -4.74
N THR A 257 0.54 -27.58 -4.28
CA THR A 257 1.30 -28.81 -4.48
C THR A 257 1.64 -29.47 -3.15
N ALA A 258 1.78 -30.79 -3.13
CA ALA A 258 2.23 -31.51 -1.94
C ALA A 258 3.69 -31.17 -1.64
N SER A 259 4.02 -30.87 -0.38
CA SER A 259 5.37 -30.46 -0.02
C SER A 259 6.41 -31.58 -0.14
N ALA A 260 5.97 -32.84 -0.09
CA ALA A 260 6.86 -34.01 -0.12
C ALA A 260 7.46 -34.29 -1.51
N ASP A 261 6.66 -34.14 -2.57
CA ASP A 261 7.02 -34.55 -3.93
C ASP A 261 6.70 -33.49 -5.01
N GLY A 262 6.11 -32.36 -4.63
CA GLY A 262 5.73 -31.28 -5.53
C GLY A 262 4.52 -31.58 -6.41
N MET A 263 3.81 -32.70 -6.18
CA MET A 263 2.66 -33.09 -7.01
C MET A 263 1.47 -32.18 -6.75
N PHE A 264 0.79 -31.75 -7.81
CA PHE A 264 -0.43 -30.94 -7.71
C PHE A 264 -1.54 -31.73 -7.00
N ILE A 265 -2.17 -31.12 -5.99
CA ILE A 265 -3.17 -31.80 -5.15
C ILE A 265 -4.63 -31.55 -5.59
N GLY A 266 -4.85 -30.96 -6.77
CA GLY A 266 -6.21 -30.72 -7.28
C GLY A 266 -6.92 -29.51 -6.70
N HIS A 267 -6.19 -28.61 -6.02
CA HIS A 267 -6.76 -27.45 -5.33
C HIS A 267 -5.97 -26.18 -5.60
N ASP A 268 -6.68 -25.05 -5.68
CA ASP A 268 -6.09 -23.71 -5.72
C ASP A 268 -6.45 -22.96 -4.43
N ILE A 269 -5.55 -22.07 -4.00
CA ILE A 269 -5.77 -21.14 -2.90
C ILE A 269 -5.80 -19.70 -3.42
N GLN A 270 -6.61 -18.87 -2.80
CA GLN A 270 -6.68 -17.44 -3.06
C GLN A 270 -6.73 -16.69 -1.73
N VAL A 271 -5.95 -15.61 -1.62
CA VAL A 271 -5.93 -14.74 -0.45
C VAL A 271 -6.52 -13.39 -0.85
N LEU A 272 -7.45 -12.90 -0.05
CA LEU A 272 -8.12 -11.61 -0.23
C LEU A 272 -7.79 -10.70 0.94
N GLY A 273 -7.25 -9.52 0.62
CA GLY A 273 -7.00 -8.45 1.56
C GLY A 273 -8.10 -7.38 1.47
N PHE A 274 -8.30 -6.66 2.57
CA PHE A 274 -9.24 -5.56 2.64
C PHE A 274 -8.44 -4.26 2.83
N ALA A 275 -8.57 -3.32 1.88
CA ALA A 275 -7.76 -2.09 1.90
C ALA A 275 -7.97 -1.26 3.18
N THR A 276 -9.21 -1.21 3.66
CA THR A 276 -9.61 -0.45 4.86
C THR A 276 -9.34 -1.18 6.18
N ASP A 277 -8.86 -2.43 6.16
CA ASP A 277 -8.60 -3.23 7.36
C ASP A 277 -7.43 -4.18 7.13
N GLU A 278 -6.23 -3.70 7.45
CA GLU A 278 -4.98 -4.45 7.29
C GLU A 278 -4.98 -5.76 8.09
N ASN A 279 -5.73 -5.87 9.18
CA ASN A 279 -5.73 -7.06 10.02
C ASN A 279 -6.71 -8.12 9.53
N ARG A 280 -7.50 -7.81 8.50
CA ARG A 280 -8.47 -8.75 7.93
C ARG A 280 -7.93 -9.38 6.66
N LEU A 281 -7.92 -10.71 6.66
CA LEU A 281 -7.70 -11.54 5.48
C LEU A 281 -8.82 -12.55 5.33
N GLN A 282 -9.08 -12.94 4.09
CA GLN A 282 -9.97 -14.04 3.74
C GLN A 282 -9.23 -15.02 2.84
N VAL A 283 -9.36 -16.31 3.12
CA VAL A 283 -8.79 -17.39 2.31
C VAL A 283 -9.91 -18.17 1.67
N ARG A 284 -9.76 -18.38 0.37
CA ARG A 284 -10.65 -19.20 -0.45
C ARG A 284 -9.91 -20.40 -1.00
N LEU A 285 -10.54 -21.56 -0.93
CA LEU A 285 -10.06 -22.78 -1.56
C LEU A 285 -11.00 -23.22 -2.68
N TYR A 286 -10.40 -23.58 -3.80
CA TYR A 286 -11.08 -24.06 -4.99
C TYR A 286 -10.63 -25.49 -5.28
N ARG A 287 -11.55 -26.30 -5.81
CA ARG A 287 -11.14 -27.54 -6.48
C ARG A 287 -10.80 -27.21 -7.93
N LEU A 288 -9.98 -28.04 -8.55
CA LEU A 288 -9.66 -27.90 -9.96
C LEU A 288 -10.94 -27.80 -10.81
N SER A 289 -11.04 -26.76 -11.63
CA SER A 289 -12.19 -26.42 -12.50
C SER A 289 -13.40 -25.77 -11.83
N ASP A 290 -13.44 -25.65 -10.50
CA ASP A 290 -14.55 -25.01 -9.83
C ASP A 290 -14.46 -23.47 -9.95
N VAL A 291 -15.57 -22.86 -10.35
CA VAL A 291 -15.69 -21.39 -10.39
C VAL A 291 -15.87 -20.83 -8.98
N ASN A 292 -16.60 -21.53 -8.12
CA ASN A 292 -16.90 -21.08 -6.76
C ASN A 292 -15.97 -21.75 -5.75
N PRO A 293 -15.59 -21.05 -4.66
CA PRO A 293 -14.81 -21.66 -3.61
C PRO A 293 -15.67 -22.68 -2.86
N HIS A 294 -15.08 -23.81 -2.51
CA HIS A 294 -15.73 -24.82 -1.66
C HIS A 294 -15.41 -24.62 -0.18
N GLN A 295 -14.39 -23.80 0.12
CA GLN A 295 -14.17 -23.22 1.44
C GLN A 295 -13.89 -21.73 1.28
N ASP A 296 -14.53 -20.92 2.12
CA ASP A 296 -14.33 -19.47 2.17
C ASP A 296 -14.33 -19.04 3.63
N VAL A 297 -13.17 -18.60 4.13
CA VAL A 297 -12.92 -18.45 5.56
C VAL A 297 -12.22 -17.13 5.84
N THR A 298 -12.79 -16.33 6.74
CA THR A 298 -12.11 -15.16 7.31
C THR A 298 -11.06 -15.65 8.30
N MET A 299 -9.84 -15.13 8.19
CA MET A 299 -8.73 -15.50 9.07
C MET A 299 -8.75 -14.71 10.37
N GLU A 300 -8.27 -15.32 11.44
CA GLU A 300 -8.02 -14.66 12.72
C GLU A 300 -6.60 -14.10 12.76
N PHE A 301 -6.45 -12.85 13.19
CA PHE A 301 -5.15 -12.19 13.36
C PHE A 301 -4.73 -12.20 14.83
N ASP A 302 -3.53 -12.70 15.10
CA ASP A 302 -3.00 -12.83 16.47
C ASP A 302 -2.01 -11.71 16.86
N GLY A 303 -1.85 -10.71 16.00
CA GLY A 303 -0.90 -9.60 16.18
C GLY A 303 0.36 -9.73 15.32
N ALA A 304 0.65 -10.90 14.75
CA ALA A 304 1.78 -11.09 13.84
C ALA A 304 1.46 -11.97 12.63
N THR A 305 0.55 -12.94 12.80
CA THR A 305 0.19 -13.90 11.76
C THR A 305 -1.33 -14.01 11.63
N TRP A 306 -1.76 -14.44 10.45
CA TRP A 306 -3.15 -14.81 10.21
C TRP A 306 -3.27 -16.31 10.22
N HIS A 307 -4.31 -16.84 10.85
CA HIS A 307 -4.57 -18.28 10.83
C HIS A 307 -6.04 -18.58 10.59
N ALA A 308 -6.29 -19.74 9.99
CA ALA A 308 -7.62 -20.29 9.84
C ALA A 308 -7.54 -21.81 9.92
N GLU A 309 -8.53 -22.41 10.57
CA GLU A 309 -8.69 -23.85 10.68
C GLU A 309 -10.13 -24.23 10.35
N THR A 310 -10.28 -25.19 9.43
CA THR A 310 -11.52 -25.89 9.14
C THR A 310 -11.33 -27.38 9.39
N GLU A 311 -12.38 -28.18 9.24
CA GLU A 311 -12.31 -29.63 9.39
C GLU A 311 -11.22 -30.29 8.54
N ARG A 312 -10.88 -29.70 7.38
CA ARG A 312 -9.99 -30.33 6.38
C ARG A 312 -8.86 -29.45 5.87
N PHE A 313 -8.71 -28.26 6.43
CA PHE A 313 -7.73 -27.28 5.98
C PHE A 313 -7.23 -26.46 7.16
N ARG A 314 -5.91 -26.31 7.23
CA ARG A 314 -5.24 -25.42 8.18
C ARG A 314 -4.29 -24.54 7.41
N ILE A 315 -4.28 -23.27 7.77
CA ILE A 315 -3.35 -22.31 7.20
C ILE A 315 -2.88 -21.32 8.25
N ARG A 316 -1.58 -21.02 8.20
CA ARG A 316 -1.00 -19.84 8.83
C ARG A 316 -0.29 -19.03 7.76
N LEU A 317 -0.58 -17.73 7.71
CA LEU A 317 0.10 -16.76 6.84
C LEU A 317 0.93 -15.83 7.70
N THR A 318 2.21 -15.71 7.35
CA THR A 318 3.13 -14.75 7.95
C THR A 318 3.51 -13.74 6.88
N PRO A 319 3.38 -12.42 7.14
CA PRO A 319 3.76 -11.42 6.15
C PRO A 319 5.27 -11.52 5.89
N ILE A 320 5.67 -11.42 4.62
CA ILE A 320 7.08 -11.39 4.25
C ILE A 320 7.44 -10.01 3.71
N GLU A 321 8.50 -9.42 4.24
CA GLU A 321 9.14 -8.29 3.60
C GLU A 321 9.95 -8.79 2.42
N ARG A 322 9.57 -8.37 1.21
CA ARG A 322 10.35 -8.66 0.01
C ARG A 322 11.58 -7.74 -0.01
N PHE A 323 12.75 -8.30 -0.35
CA PHE A 323 14.01 -7.56 -0.51
C PHE A 323 14.58 -6.89 0.75
N GLN A 324 14.45 -7.51 1.93
CA GLN A 324 15.35 -7.14 3.02
C GLN A 324 16.80 -7.31 2.53
N SER A 325 17.55 -6.21 2.56
CA SER A 325 18.99 -6.22 2.34
C SER A 325 19.60 -7.01 3.49
N ASP A 326 20.05 -8.23 3.20
CA ASP A 326 20.98 -8.97 4.07
C ASP A 326 22.20 -8.08 4.42
#